data_AF-A0A6P5TVC7-F1
#
_entry.id   AF-A0A6P5TVC7-F1
#
_cell.length_a   1.000
_cell.length_b   1.000
_cell.length_c   1.000
_cell.angle_alpha   90.00
_cell.angle_beta   90.00
_cell.angle_gamma   90.00
#
_symmetry.space_group_name_H-M   'P 1'
#
loop_
_entity.id
_entity.type
_entity.pdbx_description
1 polymer ?
#
loop_
_entity_poly.entity_id
_entity_poly.type
_entity_poly.pdbx_seq_one_letter_code
_entity_poly.pdbx_strand_id
1 'polypeptide(L)' 'MPGPDFPTGGLIMGNLGILEAYRTGKGRIVVRGKTDIELLDSRTKRSAIIIKEIPHQTNKSALVEKIAKLVENKKE' A
#
# COMPACT_ATOMS: atom_id res chain seq x y z
N MET A 1 -3.32 23.54 1.82
CA MET A 1 -4.11 22.47 1.18
C MET A 1 -3.66 21.13 1.73
N PRO A 2 -4.58 20.33 2.31
CA PRO A 2 -4.28 19.02 2.89
C PRO A 2 -4.13 17.94 1.81
N GLY A 3 -3.13 18.07 0.94
CA GLY A 3 -2.73 17.04 -0.03
C GLY A 3 -3.76 16.62 -1.10
N PRO A 4 -3.36 15.72 -2.01
CA PRO A 4 -4.22 15.12 -3.02
C PRO A 4 -5.15 14.06 -2.41
N ASP A 5 -6.36 13.94 -2.96
CA ASP A 5 -7.35 12.94 -2.58
C ASP A 5 -7.41 11.83 -3.64
N PHE A 6 -7.40 10.57 -3.19
CA PHE A 6 -7.40 9.40 -4.06
C PHE A 6 -8.69 8.59 -3.86
N PRO A 7 -9.42 8.21 -4.92
CA PRO A 7 -10.75 7.58 -4.80
C PRO A 7 -10.71 6.17 -4.21
N THR A 8 -9.52 5.54 -4.17
CA THR A 8 -9.28 4.22 -3.57
C THR A 8 -8.80 4.31 -2.13
N GLY A 9 -8.72 5.52 -1.56
CA GLY A 9 -8.10 5.78 -0.27
C GLY A 9 -6.59 5.55 -0.30
N GLY A 10 -6.07 4.97 0.78
CA GLY A 10 -4.66 4.75 1.03
C GLY A 10 -4.01 5.83 1.88
N LEU A 11 -2.72 5.65 2.11
CA LEU A 11 -1.91 6.51 2.94
C LEU A 11 -0.86 7.20 2.08
N ILE A 12 -0.83 8.52 2.13
CA ILE A 12 0.25 9.29 1.53
C ILE A 12 1.45 9.27 2.46
N MET A 13 2.59 8.85 1.93
CA MET A 13 3.84 8.73 2.68
C MET A 13 4.60 10.05 2.60
N GLY A 14 4.41 10.90 3.60
CA GLY A 14 5.09 12.19 3.73
C GLY A 14 4.42 13.32 2.96
N ASN A 15 4.88 14.55 3.19
CA ASN A 15 4.28 15.77 2.65
C ASN A 15 5.22 16.58 1.72
N LEU A 16 6.51 16.28 1.70
CA LEU A 16 7.50 17.04 0.94
C LEU A 16 7.19 17.03 -0.56
N GLY A 17 6.92 15.85 -1.12
CA GLY A 17 6.61 15.73 -2.55
C GLY A 17 5.30 16.40 -2.96
N ILE A 18 4.35 16.56 -2.04
CA ILE A 18 3.12 17.34 -2.26
C ILE A 18 3.46 18.83 -2.33
N LEU A 19 4.25 19.32 -1.37
CA LEU A 19 4.67 20.72 -1.32
C LEU A 19 5.47 21.11 -2.56
N GLU A 20 6.40 20.27 -3.02
CA GLU A 20 7.16 20.49 -4.24
C GLU A 20 6.26 20.48 -5.48
N ALA A 21 5.31 19.54 -5.57
CA ALA A 21 4.36 19.48 -6.66
C ALA A 21 3.51 20.76 -6.76
N TYR A 22 3.04 21.29 -5.63
CA TYR A 22 2.28 22.54 -5.61
C TYR A 22 3.12 23.77 -5.93
N ARG A 23 4.41 23.79 -5.59
CA ARG A 23 5.29 24.93 -5.85
C ARG A 23 5.85 24.96 -7.26
N THR A 24 6.21 23.80 -7.80
CA THR A 24 6.98 23.71 -9.07
C THR A 24 6.19 23.07 -10.20
N GLY A 25 4.99 22.52 -9.92
CA GLY A 25 4.24 21.68 -10.84
C GLY A 25 4.82 20.27 -11.01
N LYS A 26 5.95 19.96 -10.35
CA LYS A 26 6.61 18.65 -10.38
C LYS A 26 6.87 18.16 -8.96
N GLY A 27 6.52 16.91 -8.68
CA GLY A 27 6.77 16.32 -7.37
C GLY A 27 6.36 14.86 -7.36
N ARG A 28 7.02 14.07 -6.51
CA ARG A 28 6.74 12.64 -6.37
C ARG A 28 5.93 12.41 -5.11
N ILE A 29 4.72 11.89 -5.28
CA ILE A 29 3.85 11.51 -4.17
C ILE A 29 3.87 9.99 -4.04
N VAL A 30 4.29 9.49 -2.89
CA VAL A 30 4.33 8.06 -2.61
C VAL A 30 3.05 7.67 -1.87
N VAL A 31 2.31 6.72 -2.41
CA VAL A 31 1.06 6.22 -1.83
C VAL A 31 1.23 4.76 -1.42
N ARG A 32 0.70 4.40 -0.26
CA ARG A 32 0.72 3.05 0.29
C ARG A 32 -0.71 2.57 0.56
N GLY A 33 -0.96 1.27 0.35
CA GLY A 33 -2.19 0.63 0.78
C GLY A 33 -2.29 0.54 2.31
N LYS A 34 -3.51 0.41 2.85
CA LYS A 34 -3.74 0.25 4.28
C LYS A 34 -3.81 -1.23 4.62
N THR A 35 -3.05 -1.65 5.63
CA THR A 35 -2.96 -3.04 6.07
C THR A 35 -3.01 -3.12 7.58
N ASP A 36 -3.69 -4.14 8.11
CA ASP A 36 -3.71 -4.47 9.53
C ASP A 36 -3.17 -5.89 9.74
N ILE A 37 -2.66 -6.15 10.94
CA ILE A 37 -2.19 -7.49 11.35
C ILE A 37 -3.20 -8.03 12.36
N GLU A 38 -3.79 -9.17 12.02
CA GLU A 38 -4.76 -9.85 12.88
C GLU A 38 -4.19 -11.20 13.35
N LEU A 39 -4.40 -11.52 14.62
CA LEU A 39 -4.09 -12.83 15.19
C LEU A 39 -5.26 -13.77 14.88
N LEU A 40 -5.03 -14.75 14.00
CA LEU A 40 -6.02 -15.76 13.63
C LEU A 40 -6.27 -16.76 14.78
N ASP A 41 -5.22 -17.06 15.54
CA ASP A 41 -5.31 -17.97 16.67
C ASP A 41 -4.24 -17.63 17.72
N SER A 42 -4.72 -17.24 18.91
CA SER A 42 -3.90 -16.85 20.06
C SER A 42 -3.04 -18.00 20.61
N ARG A 43 -3.43 -19.26 20.40
CA ARG A 43 -2.68 -20.44 20.88
C ARG A 43 -1.55 -20.83 19.93
N THR A 44 -1.83 -20.83 18.63
CA THR A 44 -0.82 -21.18 17.59
C THR A 44 0.01 -19.99 17.13
N LYS A 45 -0.28 -18.78 17.62
CA LYS A 45 0.37 -17.51 17.24
C LYS A 45 0.35 -17.26 15.72
N ARG A 46 -0.66 -17.80 15.02
CA ARG A 46 -0.85 -17.55 13.59
C ARG A 46 -1.35 -16.12 13.40
N SER A 47 -0.68 -15.37 12.54
CA SER A 47 -1.07 -14.02 12.15
C SER A 47 -1.42 -13.98 10.67
N ALA A 48 -2.37 -13.11 10.33
CA ALA A 48 -2.71 -12.76 8.96
C ALA A 48 -2.50 -11.26 8.77
N ILE A 49 -2.04 -10.88 7.58
CA ILE A 49 -2.00 -9.49 7.14
C ILE A 49 -3.27 -9.25 6.32
N ILE A 50 -4.13 -8.37 6.80
CA ILE A 50 -5.39 -7.99 6.15
C ILE A 50 -5.17 -6.69 5.39
N ILE A 51 -5.22 -6.76 4.05
CA ILE A 51 -5.11 -5.58 3.19
C ILE A 51 -6.51 -4.97 3.02
N LYS A 52 -6.74 -3.79 3.58
CA LYS A 52 -8.03 -3.08 3.53
C LYS A 52 -8.16 -2.19 2.29
N GLU A 53 -7.07 -1.52 1.92
CA GLU A 53 -7.05 -0.56 0.81
C GLU A 53 -5.79 -0.76 -0.04
N ILE A 54 -5.91 -0.51 -1.34
CA ILE A 54 -4.79 -0.56 -2.29
C ILE A 54 -4.58 0.81 -2.94
N PRO A 55 -3.34 1.18 -3.32
CA PRO A 55 -3.09 2.45 -3.97
C PRO A 55 -3.89 2.62 -5.26
N HIS A 56 -4.17 3.88 -5.61
CA HIS A 56 -4.90 4.21 -6.83
C HIS A 56 -4.21 3.63 -8.08
N GLN A 57 -5.00 3.21 -9.06
CA GLN A 57 -4.56 2.53 -10.28
C GLN A 57 -3.84 1.18 -10.08
N THR A 58 -3.93 0.57 -8.89
CA THR A 58 -3.40 -0.78 -8.68
C THR A 58 -4.44 -1.85 -9.05
N ASN A 59 -4.06 -2.81 -9.88
CA ASN A 59 -4.91 -3.98 -10.17
C ASN A 59 -4.74 -5.05 -9.07
N LYS A 60 -5.86 -5.43 -8.43
CA LYS A 60 -5.87 -6.43 -7.34
C LYS A 60 -5.35 -7.80 -7.78
N SER A 61 -5.76 -8.29 -8.95
CA SER A 61 -5.37 -9.61 -9.46
C SER A 61 -3.87 -9.68 -9.73
N ALA A 62 -3.32 -8.66 -10.38
CA ALA A 62 -1.88 -8.55 -10.66
C ALA A 62 -1.05 -8.46 -9.36
N LEU A 63 -1.58 -7.78 -8.33
CA LEU A 63 -0.93 -7.71 -7.01
C LEU A 63 -0.84 -9.10 -6.37
N VAL A 64 -1.94 -9.84 -6.34
CA VAL A 64 -1.98 -11.20 -5.74
C VAL A 64 -1.05 -12.15 -6.50
N GLU A 65 -1.08 -12.10 -7.82
CA GLU A 65 -0.20 -12.92 -8.67
C GLU A 65 1.28 -12.62 -8.39
N LYS A 66 1.64 -11.34 -8.25
CA LYS A 66 3.01 -10.93 -7.92
C LYS A 66 3.44 -11.40 -6.54
N ILE A 67 2.55 -11.35 -5.55
CA ILE A 67 2.82 -11.89 -4.20
C ILE A 67 3.05 -13.40 -4.26
N ALA A 68 2.20 -14.14 -4.99
CA ALA A 68 2.36 -15.59 -5.15
C ALA A 68 3.70 -15.95 -5.81
N LYS A 69 4.04 -15.27 -6.91
CA LYS A 69 5.34 -15.43 -7.60
C LYS A 69 6.53 -15.17 -6.68
N LEU A 70 6.47 -14.12 -5.84
CA LEU A 70 7.54 -13.82 -4.90
C LEU A 70 7.69 -14.87 -3.78
N VAL A 71 6.58 -15.50 -3.36
CA VAL A 71 6.63 -16.59 -2.36
C VAL A 71 7.25 -17.85 -2.96
N GLU A 72 6.95 -18.15 -4.22
CA GLU A 72 7.52 -19.29 -4.95
C GLU A 72 9.02 -19.10 -5.19
N ASN A 73 9.43 -17.94 -5.72
CA ASN A 73 10.84 -17.65 -6.02
C ASN A 73 11.75 -17.58 -4.77
N LYS A 74 11.18 -17.34 -3.58
CA LYS A 74 11.95 -17.26 -2.32
C LYS A 74 12.19 -18.65 -1.68
N LYS A 75 11.63 -19.72 -2.26
CA LYS A 75 11.90 -21.09 -1.79
C LYS A 75 13.18 -21.69 -2.39
N GLU A 76 13.88 -20.97 -3.26
CA GLU A 76 15.23 -21.30 -3.74
C GLU A 76 16.32 -20.61 -2.90
#